data_AF-A0A4R2NG07-F1
#
_entry.id   AF-A0A4R2NG07-F1
#
_cell.length_a   1.000
_cell.length_b   1.000
_cell.length_c   1.000
_cell.angle_alpha   90.00
_cell.angle_beta   90.00
_cell.angle_gamma   90.00
#
_symmetry.space_group_name_H-M   'P 1'
#
loop_
_entity.id
_entity.type
_entity.pdbx_description
1 polymer ?
#
loop_
_entity_poly.entity_id
_entity_poly.type
_entity_poly.pdbx_seq_one_letter_code
_entity_poly.pdbx_strand_id
1 'polypeptide(L)'
;MVDENKGGRKRSYSTEQVETAVEIAEALREAVTAQSITRILKSELGVKATPRKETLESEIQTVLDRRERQRNAQMIAELPEVLRGTVAEFASDEEERFLLAAATAYRTLTDESRKPIESAHRYIALL
;
A
#
# COMPACT_ATOMS: atom_id res chain seq x y z
N MET A 1 15.06 -15.01 9.88
CA MET A 1 14.52 -14.10 10.93
C MET A 1 13.19 -14.66 11.40
N VAL A 2 12.86 -14.43 12.67
CA VAL A 2 12.00 -15.25 13.53
C VAL A 2 10.53 -15.22 13.11
N ASP A 3 9.94 -16.42 12.94
CA ASP A 3 8.50 -16.68 12.85
C ASP A 3 7.81 -16.24 14.17
N GLU A 4 7.30 -15.01 14.24
CA GLU A 4 6.37 -14.62 15.29
C GLU A 4 4.94 -14.96 14.85
N ASN A 5 4.45 -16.15 15.24
CA ASN A 5 3.04 -16.47 15.16
C ASN A 5 2.47 -16.72 16.57
N LYS A 6 1.74 -15.72 17.07
CA LYS A 6 0.96 -15.78 18.31
C LYS A 6 -0.17 -16.81 18.15
N GLY A 7 -0.05 -17.96 18.81
CA GLY A 7 -1.16 -18.85 19.21
C GLY A 7 -1.91 -19.64 18.11
N GLY A 8 -1.60 -19.48 16.83
CA GLY A 8 -2.23 -20.23 15.74
C GLY A 8 -1.58 -21.59 15.45
N ARG A 9 -2.37 -22.56 14.94
CA ARG A 9 -1.83 -23.82 14.40
C ARG A 9 -0.81 -23.50 13.30
N LYS A 10 0.41 -24.03 13.43
CA LYS A 10 1.49 -23.81 12.46
C LYS A 10 1.03 -24.19 11.05
N ARG A 11 1.28 -23.30 10.08
CA ARG A 11 0.96 -23.54 8.67
C ARG A 11 1.72 -24.77 8.17
N SER A 12 1.13 -25.51 7.23
CA SER A 12 1.77 -26.70 6.64
C SER A 12 2.82 -26.36 5.59
N TYR A 13 2.96 -25.08 5.26
CA TYR A 13 3.87 -24.54 4.26
C TYR A 13 4.56 -23.29 4.82
N SER A 14 5.77 -23.00 4.35
CA SER A 14 6.46 -21.72 4.58
C SER A 14 6.12 -20.71 3.49
N THR A 15 6.39 -19.42 3.75
CA THR A 15 6.26 -18.36 2.73
C THR A 15 7.21 -18.61 1.55
N GLU A 16 8.44 -19.07 1.79
CA GLU A 16 9.40 -19.44 0.73
C GLU A 16 8.87 -20.56 -0.20
N GLN A 17 8.12 -21.52 0.34
CA GLN A 17 7.48 -22.56 -0.46
C GLN A 17 6.36 -21.99 -1.34
N VAL A 18 5.61 -20.99 -0.86
CA VAL A 18 4.60 -20.31 -1.67
C VAL A 18 5.27 -19.50 -2.77
N GLU A 19 6.37 -18.81 -2.48
CA GLU A 19 7.16 -18.08 -3.48
C GLU A 19 7.65 -19.00 -4.60
N THR A 20 8.31 -20.11 -4.21
CA THR A 20 8.76 -21.12 -5.16
C THR A 20 7.59 -21.70 -5.98
N ALA A 21 6.44 -21.94 -5.35
CA ALA A 21 5.27 -22.46 -6.05
C ALA A 21 4.69 -21.45 -7.07
N VAL A 22 4.71 -20.15 -6.75
CA VAL A 22 4.30 -19.09 -7.68
C VAL A 22 5.25 -19.03 -8.88
N GLU A 23 6.56 -19.11 -8.65
CA GLU A 23 7.56 -19.14 -9.72
C GLU A 23 7.38 -20.34 -10.65
N ILE A 24 7.12 -21.52 -10.09
CA ILE A 24 6.83 -22.72 -10.89
C ILE A 24 5.55 -22.53 -11.70
N ALA A 25 4.47 -21.99 -11.11
CA ALA A 25 3.22 -21.73 -11.82
C ALA A 25 3.43 -20.77 -13.01
N GLU A 26 4.20 -19.70 -12.81
CA GLU A 26 4.55 -18.74 -13.86
C GLU A 26 5.41 -19.38 -14.97
N ALA A 27 6.41 -20.19 -14.60
CA ALA A 27 7.26 -20.91 -15.56
C ALA A 27 6.44 -21.89 -16.43
N LEU A 28 5.42 -22.51 -15.84
CA LEU A 28 4.47 -23.39 -16.54
C LEU A 28 3.37 -22.64 -17.30
N ARG A 29 3.35 -21.30 -17.25
CA ARG A 29 2.29 -20.43 -17.80
C ARG A 29 0.89 -20.78 -17.28
N GLU A 30 0.81 -21.22 -16.03
CA GLU A 30 -0.45 -21.49 -15.36
C GLU A 30 -0.95 -20.27 -14.59
N ALA A 31 -2.27 -20.20 -14.38
CA ALA A 31 -2.87 -19.14 -13.57
C ALA A 31 -2.53 -19.33 -12.08
N VAL A 32 -1.93 -18.30 -11.47
CA VAL A 32 -1.52 -18.28 -10.05
C VAL A 32 -2.77 -18.18 -9.15
N THR A 33 -3.37 -19.34 -8.87
CA THR A 33 -4.58 -19.49 -8.04
C THR A 33 -4.31 -20.43 -6.88
N ALA A 34 -5.08 -20.34 -5.78
CA ALA A 34 -4.91 -21.26 -4.66
C ALA A 34 -5.02 -22.75 -5.02
N GLN A 35 -5.80 -23.08 -6.06
CA GLN A 35 -5.89 -24.45 -6.56
C GLN A 35 -4.59 -24.89 -7.26
N SER A 36 -4.07 -24.10 -8.19
CA SER A 36 -2.81 -24.38 -8.89
C SER A 36 -1.62 -24.45 -7.91
N ILE A 37 -1.54 -23.51 -6.98
CA ILE A 37 -0.48 -23.43 -5.99
C ILE A 37 -0.59 -24.58 -4.99
N THR A 38 -1.78 -24.97 -4.56
CA THR A 38 -1.96 -26.19 -3.75
C THR A 38 -1.46 -27.42 -4.49
N ARG A 39 -1.73 -27.55 -5.80
CA ARG A 39 -1.24 -28.67 -6.60
C ARG A 39 0.28 -28.69 -6.64
N ILE A 40 0.92 -27.57 -6.93
CA ILE A 40 2.39 -27.44 -7.00
C ILE A 40 3.02 -27.70 -5.62
N LEU A 41 2.47 -27.12 -4.55
CA LEU A 41 2.95 -27.36 -3.18
C LEU A 41 2.96 -28.85 -2.82
N LYS A 42 1.95 -29.60 -3.25
CA LYS A 42 1.84 -31.04 -2.97
C LYS A 42 2.73 -31.89 -3.89
N SER A 43 2.74 -31.59 -5.19
CA SER A 43 3.42 -32.41 -6.20
C SER A 43 4.92 -32.12 -6.29
N GLU A 44 5.31 -30.85 -6.32
CA GLU A 44 6.69 -30.42 -6.53
C GLU A 44 7.42 -30.15 -5.20
N LEU A 45 6.70 -29.64 -4.18
CA LEU A 45 7.33 -29.18 -2.92
C LEU A 45 7.01 -30.08 -1.70
N GLY A 46 6.34 -31.21 -1.91
CA GLY A 46 6.14 -32.25 -0.90
C GLY A 46 5.28 -31.88 0.31
N VAL A 47 4.48 -30.82 0.23
CA VAL A 47 3.57 -30.41 1.31
C VAL A 47 2.47 -31.48 1.47
N LYS A 48 2.45 -32.15 2.63
CA LYS A 48 1.54 -33.29 2.85
C LYS A 48 0.09 -32.86 3.09
N ALA A 49 -0.11 -31.77 3.81
CA ALA A 49 -1.44 -31.30 4.20
C ALA A 49 -1.98 -30.28 3.19
N THR A 50 -3.25 -30.42 2.81
CA THR A 50 -3.92 -29.45 1.94
C THR A 50 -4.06 -28.10 2.67
N PRO A 51 -3.48 -27.01 2.13
CA PRO A 51 -3.64 -25.66 2.68
C PRO A 51 -5.12 -25.25 2.78
N ARG A 52 -5.45 -24.40 3.76
CA ARG A 52 -6.73 -23.70 3.76
C ARG A 52 -6.72 -22.66 2.64
N LYS A 53 -7.77 -22.69 1.80
CA LYS A 53 -7.87 -21.87 0.59
C LYS A 53 -7.69 -20.38 0.88
N GLU A 54 -8.52 -19.81 1.76
CA GLU A 54 -8.49 -18.37 2.08
C GLU A 54 -7.12 -17.89 2.59
N THR A 55 -6.49 -18.70 3.45
CA THR A 55 -5.17 -18.37 4.01
C THR A 55 -4.09 -18.42 2.95
N LEU A 56 -4.17 -19.38 2.03
CA LEU A 56 -3.25 -19.49 0.90
C LEU A 56 -3.47 -18.37 -0.11
N GLU A 57 -4.71 -17.98 -0.41
CA GLU A 57 -5.02 -16.85 -1.30
C GLU A 57 -4.43 -15.55 -0.77
N SER A 58 -4.61 -15.28 0.53
CA SER A 58 -4.00 -14.11 1.17
C SER A 58 -2.47 -14.12 1.10
N GLU A 59 -1.85 -15.29 1.28
CA GLU A 59 -0.39 -15.42 1.19
C GLU A 59 0.11 -15.24 -0.26
N ILE A 60 -0.59 -15.83 -1.23
CA ILE A 60 -0.30 -15.65 -2.66
C ILE A 60 -0.36 -14.17 -3.02
N GLN A 61 -1.43 -13.47 -2.61
CA GLN A 61 -1.56 -12.04 -2.88
C GLN A 61 -0.40 -11.25 -2.26
N THR A 62 -0.03 -11.58 -1.01
CA THR A 62 1.10 -10.92 -0.33
C THR A 62 2.41 -11.11 -1.09
N VAL A 63 2.67 -12.31 -1.61
CA VAL A 63 3.85 -12.61 -2.44
C VAL A 63 3.83 -11.82 -3.74
N LEU A 64 2.68 -11.78 -4.43
CA LEU A 64 2.52 -11.04 -5.69
C LEU A 64 2.72 -9.54 -5.49
N ASP A 65 2.08 -8.94 -4.48
CA ASP A 65 2.22 -7.52 -4.13
C ASP A 65 3.68 -7.17 -3.81
N ARG A 66 4.37 -8.04 -3.08
CA ARG A 66 5.79 -7.82 -2.73
C ARG A 66 6.68 -7.84 -3.97
N ARG A 67 6.48 -8.80 -4.88
CA ARG A 67 7.23 -8.88 -6.15
C ARG A 67 6.92 -7.70 -7.06
N GLU A 68 5.67 -7.26 -7.13
CA GLU A 68 5.29 -6.06 -7.86
C GLU A 68 5.99 -4.82 -7.29
N ARG A 69 5.96 -4.62 -5.96
CA ARG A 69 6.68 -3.50 -5.33
C ARG A 69 8.18 -3.53 -5.61
N GLN A 70 8.81 -4.71 -5.56
CA GLN A 70 10.22 -4.86 -5.90
C GLN A 70 10.51 -4.50 -7.36
N ARG A 71 9.71 -5.00 -8.31
CA ARG A 71 9.83 -4.64 -9.73
C ARG A 71 9.65 -3.15 -9.95
N ASN A 72 8.62 -2.55 -9.34
CA ASN A 72 8.36 -1.11 -9.46
C ASN A 72 9.51 -0.30 -8.88
N ALA A 73 10.04 -0.68 -7.71
CA ALA A 73 11.19 -0.03 -7.10
C ALA A 73 12.43 -0.10 -8.01
N GLN A 74 12.67 -1.25 -8.64
CA GLN A 74 13.76 -1.41 -9.59
C GLN A 74 13.56 -0.53 -10.84
N MET A 75 12.37 -0.53 -11.42
CA MET A 75 12.04 0.34 -12.57
C MET A 75 12.21 1.82 -12.23
N ILE A 76 11.83 2.24 -11.01
CA ILE A 76 12.04 3.61 -10.52
C ILE A 76 13.55 3.90 -10.35
N ALA A 77 14.33 2.95 -9.85
CA ALA A 77 15.77 3.11 -9.67
C ALA A 77 16.52 3.23 -11.00
N GLU A 78 16.01 2.58 -12.05
CA GLU A 78 16.54 2.65 -13.42
C GLU A 78 16.20 3.95 -14.14
N LEU A 79 15.31 4.79 -13.58
CA LEU A 79 15.00 6.09 -14.19
C LEU A 79 16.21 7.02 -14.18
N PRO A 80 16.45 7.75 -15.30
CA PRO A 80 17.43 8.84 -15.35
C PRO A 80 17.26 9.80 -14.17
N GLU A 81 18.39 10.22 -13.60
CA GLU A 81 18.42 11.13 -12.44
C GLU A 81 17.66 12.43 -12.72
N VAL A 82 17.72 12.94 -13.95
CA VAL A 82 16.96 14.12 -14.39
C VAL A 82 15.47 13.94 -14.14
N LEU A 83 14.88 12.79 -14.53
CA LEU A 83 13.45 12.52 -14.33
C LEU A 83 13.10 12.36 -12.84
N ARG A 84 13.99 11.76 -12.05
CA ARG A 84 13.80 11.65 -10.60
C ARG A 84 13.86 13.01 -9.90
N GLY A 85 14.71 13.93 -10.37
CA GLY A 85 14.78 15.31 -9.90
C GLY A 85 13.53 16.12 -10.24
N THR A 86 12.99 15.96 -11.46
CA THR A 86 11.75 16.67 -11.88
C THR A 86 10.54 16.30 -11.01
N VAL A 87 10.47 15.06 -10.50
CA VAL A 87 9.40 14.63 -9.60
C VAL A 87 9.47 15.36 -8.26
N ALA A 88 10.67 15.63 -7.74
CA ALA A 88 10.83 16.38 -6.49
C ALA A 88 10.38 17.84 -6.64
N GLU A 89 10.72 18.49 -7.75
CA GLU A 89 10.27 19.85 -8.08
C GLU A 89 8.74 19.89 -8.23
N PHE A 90 8.16 18.94 -8.98
CA PHE A 90 6.70 18.84 -9.13
C PHE A 90 5.99 18.65 -7.79
N ALA A 91 6.51 17.80 -6.90
CA ALA A 91 5.92 17.57 -5.59
C ALA A 91 5.95 18.83 -4.72
N SER A 92 7.05 19.61 -4.78
CA SER A 92 7.17 20.88 -4.07
C SER A 92 6.14 21.91 -4.54
N ASP A 93 5.93 22.02 -5.85
CA ASP A 93 4.95 22.95 -6.42
C ASP A 93 3.51 22.60 -6.01
N GLU A 94 3.17 21.32 -6.01
CA GLU A 94 1.84 20.86 -5.57
C GLU A 94 1.63 21.01 -4.05
N GLU A 95 2.68 20.79 -3.25
CA GLU A 95 2.64 21.06 -1.81
C GLU A 95 2.38 22.55 -1.54
N GLU A 96 3.08 23.45 -2.22
CA GLU A 96 2.87 24.90 -2.08
C GLU A 96 1.43 25.29 -2.44
N ARG A 97 0.90 24.80 -3.57
CA ARG A 97 -0.48 25.05 -4.00
C ARG A 97 -1.49 24.56 -2.97
N PHE A 98 -1.30 23.35 -2.45
CA PHE A 98 -2.17 22.78 -1.43
C PHE A 98 -2.15 23.62 -0.15
N LEU A 99 -0.96 24.00 0.34
CA LEU A 99 -0.82 24.82 1.53
C LEU A 99 -1.42 26.22 1.36
N LEU A 100 -1.27 26.85 0.19
CA LEU A 100 -1.88 28.13 -0.10
C LEU A 100 -3.41 28.04 -0.13
N ALA A 101 -3.96 27.00 -0.74
CA ALA A 101 -5.40 26.75 -0.75
C ALA A 101 -5.94 26.52 0.67
N ALA A 102 -5.26 25.70 1.47
CA ALA A 102 -5.60 25.43 2.87
C ALA A 102 -5.54 26.72 3.73
N ALA A 103 -4.48 27.51 3.58
CA ALA A 103 -4.33 28.80 4.27
C ALA A 103 -5.43 29.79 3.88
N THR A 104 -5.80 29.83 2.59
CA THR A 104 -6.88 30.68 2.10
C THR A 104 -8.23 30.25 2.69
N ALA A 105 -8.52 28.95 2.69
CA ALA A 105 -9.75 28.42 3.30
C ALA A 105 -9.81 28.70 4.81
N TYR A 106 -8.70 28.52 5.52
CA TYR A 106 -8.58 28.82 6.94
C TYR A 106 -8.79 30.31 7.24
N ARG A 107 -8.21 31.21 6.42
CA ARG A 107 -8.42 32.65 6.55
C ARG A 107 -9.88 33.03 6.35
N THR A 108 -10.53 32.51 5.30
CA THR A 108 -11.96 32.77 5.05
C THR A 108 -12.82 32.35 6.24
N LEU A 109 -12.60 31.15 6.78
CA LEU A 109 -13.34 30.66 7.95
C LEU A 109 -13.10 31.51 9.22
N THR A 110 -11.86 31.95 9.44
CA THR A 110 -11.51 32.79 10.61
C THR A 110 -12.05 34.22 10.47
N ASP A 111 -12.03 34.80 9.27
CA ASP A 111 -12.62 36.11 9.02
C ASP A 111 -14.16 36.07 9.08
N GLU A 112 -14.78 35.01 8.55
CA GLU A 112 -16.24 34.82 8.64
C GLU A 112 -16.72 34.58 10.07
N SER A 113 -15.91 33.91 10.90
CA SER A 113 -16.23 33.72 12.32
C SER A 113 -15.99 34.96 13.18
N ARG A 114 -15.15 35.92 12.74
CA ARG A 114 -14.95 37.22 13.41
C ARG A 114 -16.05 38.24 13.14
N LYS A 115 -16.64 38.25 11.93
CA LYS A 115 -17.70 39.20 11.55
C LYS A 115 -18.90 39.24 12.53
N PRO A 116 -19.43 38.12 13.04
CA PRO A 116 -20.52 38.13 14.02
C PRO A 116 -20.12 38.80 15.33
N ILE A 117 -18.90 38.56 15.82
CA ILE A 117 -18.40 39.11 17.10
C ILE A 117 -18.24 40.63 16.98
N GLU A 118 -17.68 41.12 15.87
CA GLU A 118 -17.55 42.56 15.62
C GLU A 118 -18.90 43.26 15.44
N SER A 119 -19.89 42.57 14.84
CA SER A 119 -21.25 43.11 14.73
C SER A 119 -21.95 43.20 16.09
N ALA A 120 -21.76 42.20 16.96
CA ALA A 120 -22.28 42.21 18.33
C ALA A 120 -21.64 43.32 19.18
N HIS A 121 -20.31 43.50 19.09
CA HIS A 121 -19.62 44.59 19.77
C HIS A 121 -20.08 45.98 19.30
N ARG A 122 -20.29 46.17 17.99
CA ARG A 122 -20.82 47.44 17.45
C ARG A 122 -22.25 47.73 17.92
N TYR A 123 -23.09 46.70 18.02
CA TYR A 123 -24.46 46.86 18.53
C TYR A 123 -24.48 47.25 20.01
N ILE A 124 -23.62 46.62 20.84
CA ILE A 124 -23.48 46.95 22.27
C ILE A 124 -22.95 48.39 22.47
N ALA A 125 -22.03 48.85 21.63
CA ALA A 125 -21.47 50.20 21.74
C ALA A 125 -22.43 51.33 21.33
N LEU A 126 -23.57 51.00 20.70
CA LEU A 126 -24.62 51.95 20.29
C LEU A 126 -25.81 51.99 21.26
N LEU A 127 -25.81 51.14 22.30
CA LEU A 127 -26.77 51.12 23.41
C LEU A 127 -26.22 51.92 24.60
#